data_AF-A0A0D2JFZ3-F1
#
_entry.id   AF-A0A0D2JFZ3-F1
#
_cell.length_a   1.000
_cell.length_b   1.000
_cell.length_c   1.000
_cell.angle_alpha   90.00
_cell.angle_beta   90.00
_cell.angle_gamma   90.00
#
_symmetry.space_group_name_H-M   'P 1'
#
loop_
_entity.id
_entity.type
_entity.pdbx_description
1 polymer ?
#
loop_
_entity_poly.entity_id
_entity_poly.type
_entity_poly.pdbx_seq_one_letter_code
_entity_poly.pdbx_strand_id
1 'polypeptide(L)'
;MTGIPVSIDGGHVKRKVGGGKVEAELDEPDYGRESILDIARSRTGWLVAFCVGLLLAALVVEQFEGVLEQHVELSFFVPLIMGHGGNTGSQSVTTVIRALALKQISNRDVPRVVLKEAGAGCMMGAVLGLAILGFSCVWSGISTEVGAAVAIALPLVSLWANGLGAFFTLLADRHGFDPAVTSVPLVTTIVDSTGTSVIGVIGDTAPPGATRDGHRHRVLMVSDFFYPNFGGVENHIYQLSQCLLAAGHKHSLQTPGLLPPPPAPPLLTTAAGGGDDSRVYYIPRRPFYAQSTLPTIAGNMRLLRAILVREGITLLHAHQAFSALGIEALVHARTMGYRAVFTDHSLFGFADAASIATNKILKAALSDVNAVICVSHTSRENTVLRACLPPARVSVIPNAAGAAAPAQRQPRHHHHQQQQEEQRRQQSRQQEHQQQQHQQQQQQQQQQKPTADEGGEEDKLEEQPRDGALLPPLTVVALSRLVYRKGIDLLALVIPEVCARHPNVQFVIVAQSGGT
;
A
#
# COMPACT_ATOMS: atom_id res chain seq x y z
N MET A 1 -54.99 -21.51 -43.24
CA MET A 1 -55.20 -20.39 -44.19
C MET A 1 -56.50 -19.72 -43.83
N THR A 2 -56.43 -18.50 -43.28
CA THR A 2 -57.39 -17.40 -43.44
C THR A 2 -56.92 -16.27 -42.52
N GLY A 3 -56.05 -15.41 -43.06
CA GLY A 3 -55.74 -14.12 -42.44
C GLY A 3 -56.77 -13.08 -42.86
N ILE A 4 -57.03 -12.11 -41.98
CA ILE A 4 -57.57 -10.78 -42.31
C ILE A 4 -56.88 -9.78 -41.34
N PRO A 5 -56.53 -8.57 -41.80
CA PRO A 5 -55.32 -7.86 -41.39
C PRO A 5 -55.58 -6.81 -40.30
N VAL A 6 -54.55 -6.51 -39.51
CA VAL A 6 -54.57 -5.33 -38.63
C VAL A 6 -54.07 -4.13 -39.43
N SER A 7 -55.02 -3.30 -39.86
CA SER A 7 -54.76 -1.97 -40.40
C SER A 7 -54.35 -1.06 -39.26
N ILE A 8 -53.14 -0.51 -39.32
CA ILE A 8 -52.71 0.60 -38.48
C ILE A 8 -53.26 1.85 -39.15
N ASP A 9 -54.24 2.50 -38.51
CA ASP A 9 -54.60 3.86 -38.87
C ASP A 9 -54.64 4.73 -37.61
N GLY A 10 -53.94 5.86 -37.70
CA GLY A 10 -53.84 6.86 -36.66
C GLY A 10 -55.11 7.69 -36.63
N GLY A 11 -55.68 7.91 -35.45
CA GLY A 11 -56.83 8.80 -35.34
C GLY A 11 -57.43 8.80 -33.95
N HIS A 12 -57.40 9.96 -33.31
CA HIS A 12 -58.08 10.28 -32.07
C HIS A 12 -59.49 9.68 -31.97
N VAL A 13 -59.75 8.93 -30.90
CA VAL A 13 -61.12 8.68 -30.43
C VAL A 13 -61.29 9.29 -29.05
N LYS A 14 -61.87 10.49 -29.01
CA LYS A 14 -62.55 11.00 -27.82
C LYS A 14 -63.83 10.18 -27.64
N ARG A 15 -63.94 9.45 -26.53
CA ARG A 15 -65.23 9.10 -25.93
C ARG A 15 -65.19 9.42 -24.45
N LYS A 16 -66.01 10.39 -24.04
CA LYS A 16 -66.32 10.70 -22.64
C LYS A 16 -67.82 10.50 -22.48
N VAL A 17 -68.25 9.41 -21.86
CA VAL A 17 -69.59 9.27 -21.26
C VAL A 17 -69.49 8.26 -20.11
N GLY A 18 -69.95 8.67 -18.91
CA GLY A 18 -70.37 7.76 -17.84
C GLY A 18 -69.51 7.84 -16.58
N GLY A 19 -70.09 8.31 -15.49
CA GLY A 19 -69.41 8.55 -14.22
C GLY A 19 -68.91 7.30 -13.51
N GLY A 20 -67.71 7.41 -12.96
CA GLY A 20 -67.03 6.43 -12.13
C GLY A 20 -65.70 7.06 -11.73
N LYS A 21 -65.29 6.91 -10.47
CA LYS A 21 -64.08 7.51 -9.90
C LYS A 21 -62.91 7.36 -10.86
N VAL A 22 -62.27 8.48 -11.20
CA VAL A 22 -60.98 8.50 -11.89
C VAL A 22 -59.97 7.92 -10.91
N GLU A 23 -59.72 6.61 -11.00
CA GLU A 23 -58.43 6.07 -10.62
C GLU A 23 -57.43 6.69 -11.58
N ALA A 24 -56.51 7.48 -11.03
CA ALA A 24 -55.40 8.01 -11.79
C ALA A 24 -54.56 6.82 -12.27
N GLU A 25 -54.77 6.45 -13.53
CA GLU A 25 -53.87 5.58 -14.28
C GLU A 25 -52.51 6.29 -14.28
N LEU A 26 -51.61 5.82 -13.42
CA LEU A 26 -50.23 6.27 -13.39
C LEU A 26 -49.65 5.92 -14.76
N ASP A 27 -49.36 6.96 -15.54
CA ASP A 27 -48.68 6.89 -16.83
C ASP A 27 -47.29 6.24 -16.60
N GLU A 28 -47.24 4.91 -16.56
CA GLU A 28 -45.97 4.18 -16.46
C GLU A 28 -45.19 4.47 -17.75
N PRO A 29 -43.94 4.98 -17.65
CA PRO A 29 -43.16 5.28 -18.84
C PRO A 29 -42.96 4.01 -19.66
N ASP A 30 -43.42 4.02 -20.91
CA ASP A 30 -43.21 2.94 -21.87
C ASP A 30 -41.70 2.78 -22.11
N TYR A 31 -41.12 1.73 -21.52
CA TYR A 31 -39.70 1.39 -21.64
C TYR A 31 -39.23 1.37 -23.10
N GLY A 32 -40.10 0.99 -24.05
CA GLY A 32 -39.79 0.97 -25.48
C GLY A 32 -39.61 2.36 -26.11
N ARG A 33 -40.02 3.43 -25.43
CA ARG A 33 -39.94 4.83 -25.88
C ARG A 33 -38.87 5.65 -25.17
N GLU A 34 -38.27 5.14 -24.09
CA GLU A 34 -37.16 5.82 -23.42
C GLU A 34 -35.90 5.80 -24.29
N SER A 35 -35.26 6.96 -24.47
CA SER A 35 -33.99 7.01 -25.19
C SER A 35 -32.86 6.45 -24.31
N ILE A 36 -31.83 5.89 -24.95
CA ILE A 36 -30.64 5.37 -24.26
C ILE A 36 -30.00 6.46 -23.38
N LEU A 37 -30.04 7.72 -23.83
CA LEU A 37 -29.50 8.87 -23.12
C LEU A 37 -30.30 9.21 -21.86
N ASP A 38 -31.63 9.04 -21.89
CA ASP A 38 -32.49 9.30 -20.74
C ASP A 38 -32.27 8.25 -19.64
N ILE A 39 -32.15 6.97 -20.04
CA ILE A 39 -31.81 5.86 -19.13
C ILE A 39 -30.41 6.07 -18.53
N ALA A 40 -29.43 6.47 -19.35
CA ALA A 40 -28.07 6.71 -18.88
C ALA A 40 -28.03 7.89 -17.89
N ARG A 41 -28.68 9.01 -18.23
CA ARG A 41 -28.69 10.22 -17.39
C ARG A 41 -29.41 9.99 -16.06
N SER A 42 -30.51 9.24 -16.06
CA SER A 42 -31.26 8.92 -14.83
C SER A 42 -30.45 8.04 -13.87
N ARG A 43 -29.61 7.14 -14.37
CA ARG A 43 -28.78 6.24 -13.55
C ARG A 43 -27.43 6.83 -13.17
N THR A 44 -26.84 7.70 -14.00
CA THR A 44 -25.48 8.24 -13.78
C THR A 44 -25.36 8.99 -12.46
N GLY A 45 -26.37 9.79 -12.07
CA GLY A 45 -26.35 10.51 -10.80
C GLY A 45 -26.23 9.57 -9.60
N TRP A 46 -27.01 8.48 -9.60
CA TRP A 46 -26.97 7.44 -8.58
C TRP A 46 -25.65 6.66 -8.63
N LEU A 47 -25.17 6.28 -9.81
CA LEU A 47 -23.89 5.58 -9.98
C LEU A 47 -22.71 6.39 -9.44
N VAL A 48 -22.68 7.72 -9.66
CA VAL A 48 -21.64 8.59 -9.11
C VAL A 48 -21.70 8.64 -7.58
N ALA A 49 -22.89 8.74 -7.00
CA ALA A 49 -23.05 8.69 -5.54
C ALA A 49 -22.57 7.35 -4.95
N PHE A 50 -22.86 6.23 -5.61
CA PHE A 50 -22.39 4.90 -5.18
C PHE A 50 -20.89 4.69 -5.42
N CYS A 51 -20.31 5.32 -6.44
CA CYS A 51 -18.86 5.31 -6.68
C CYS A 51 -18.10 5.92 -5.50
N VAL A 52 -18.61 7.01 -4.91
CA VAL A 52 -18.04 7.58 -3.67
C VAL A 52 -18.10 6.58 -2.52
N GLY A 53 -19.19 5.81 -2.41
CA GLY A 53 -19.31 4.72 -1.45
C GLY A 53 -18.25 3.62 -1.62
N LEU A 54 -17.96 3.25 -2.87
CA LEU A 54 -16.88 2.30 -3.18
C LEU A 54 -15.49 2.85 -2.81
N LEU A 55 -15.26 4.15 -2.98
CA LEU A 55 -14.01 4.79 -2.54
C LEU A 55 -13.87 4.77 -1.01
N LEU A 56 -14.98 4.94 -0.27
CA LEU A 56 -14.97 4.81 1.20
C LEU A 56 -14.66 3.37 1.63
N ALA A 57 -15.18 2.36 0.92
CA ALA A 57 -14.84 0.96 1.19
C ALA A 57 -13.33 0.70 1.00
N ALA A 58 -12.68 1.34 0.01
CA ALA A 58 -11.24 1.24 -0.17
C ALA A 58 -10.45 1.80 1.03
N LEU A 59 -10.91 2.91 1.65
CA LEU A 59 -10.31 3.46 2.87
C LEU A 59 -10.46 2.51 4.07
N VAL A 60 -11.56 1.75 4.13
CA VAL A 60 -11.76 0.76 5.18
C VAL A 60 -10.79 -0.41 4.99
N VAL A 61 -10.55 -0.87 3.76
CA VAL A 61 -9.53 -1.89 3.47
C VAL A 61 -8.14 -1.42 3.88
N GLU A 62 -7.80 -0.14 3.69
CA GLU A 62 -6.54 0.46 4.14
C GLU A 62 -6.34 0.32 5.66
N GLN A 63 -7.40 0.45 6.47
CA GLN A 63 -7.32 0.25 7.93
C GLN A 63 -6.94 -1.19 8.32
N PHE A 64 -7.13 -2.16 7.43
CA PHE A 64 -6.83 -3.57 7.67
C PHE A 64 -5.53 -4.04 6.98
N GLU A 65 -4.73 -3.12 6.44
CA GLU A 65 -3.43 -3.42 5.83
C GLU A 65 -2.55 -4.25 6.77
N GLY A 66 -2.48 -3.89 8.06
CA GLY A 66 -1.68 -4.62 9.05
C GLY A 66 -2.13 -6.08 9.28
N VAL A 67 -3.43 -6.38 9.13
CA VAL A 67 -3.96 -7.76 9.22
C VAL A 67 -3.66 -8.53 7.94
N LEU A 68 -3.80 -7.88 6.78
CA LEU A 68 -3.49 -8.45 5.47
C LEU A 68 -1.98 -8.71 5.30
N GLU A 69 -1.11 -7.92 5.94
CA GLU A 69 0.34 -8.15 5.98
C GLU A 69 0.70 -9.41 6.77
N GLN A 70 0.04 -9.64 7.90
CA GLN A 70 0.25 -10.85 8.72
C GLN A 70 -0.30 -12.10 8.04
N HIS A 71 -1.40 -11.95 7.31
CA HIS A 71 -2.09 -13.05 6.62
C HIS A 71 -2.34 -12.71 5.14
N VAL A 72 -1.29 -12.72 4.34
CA VAL A 72 -1.37 -12.40 2.88
C VAL A 72 -2.39 -13.28 2.16
N GLU A 73 -2.53 -14.54 2.58
CA GLU A 73 -3.53 -15.47 2.04
C GLU A 73 -4.99 -14.98 2.22
N LEU A 74 -5.26 -14.17 3.25
CA LEU A 74 -6.57 -13.59 3.51
C LEU A 74 -6.99 -12.59 2.42
N SER A 75 -6.02 -11.93 1.77
CA SER A 75 -6.29 -10.97 0.69
C SER A 75 -6.99 -11.60 -0.51
N PHE A 76 -6.76 -12.90 -0.78
CA PHE A 76 -7.45 -13.63 -1.85
C PHE A 76 -8.94 -13.81 -1.57
N PHE A 77 -9.33 -13.81 -0.29
CA PHE A 77 -10.71 -14.01 0.14
C PHE A 77 -11.47 -12.69 0.32
N VAL A 78 -10.77 -11.54 0.39
CA VAL A 78 -11.42 -10.22 0.52
C VAL A 78 -12.39 -9.94 -0.65
N PRO A 79 -12.00 -10.04 -1.93
CA PRO A 79 -12.95 -9.86 -3.05
C PRO A 79 -14.07 -10.91 -3.06
N LEU A 80 -13.77 -12.13 -2.61
CA LEU A 80 -14.73 -13.22 -2.56
C LEU A 80 -15.83 -12.95 -1.53
N ILE A 81 -15.45 -12.50 -0.32
CA ILE A 81 -16.38 -12.21 0.78
C ILE A 81 -17.21 -10.96 0.45
N MET A 82 -16.59 -9.88 -0.07
CA MET A 82 -17.32 -8.69 -0.52
C MET A 82 -18.32 -9.04 -1.64
N GLY A 83 -17.85 -9.73 -2.69
CA GLY A 83 -18.69 -10.12 -3.81
C GLY A 83 -19.83 -11.04 -3.39
N HIS A 84 -19.58 -11.97 -2.47
CA HIS A 84 -20.63 -12.83 -1.92
C HIS A 84 -21.68 -12.02 -1.14
N GLY A 85 -21.24 -11.13 -0.25
CA GLY A 85 -22.12 -10.24 0.52
C GLY A 85 -23.01 -9.37 -0.36
N GLY A 86 -22.43 -8.76 -1.40
CA GLY A 86 -23.20 -7.97 -2.37
C GLY A 86 -24.23 -8.80 -3.14
N ASN A 87 -23.87 -10.01 -3.57
CA ASN A 87 -24.77 -10.90 -4.31
C ASN A 87 -25.95 -11.39 -3.46
N THR A 88 -25.68 -11.86 -2.23
CA THR A 88 -26.73 -12.36 -1.34
C THR A 88 -27.64 -11.23 -0.85
N GLY A 89 -27.07 -10.06 -0.55
CA GLY A 89 -27.85 -8.86 -0.18
C GLY A 89 -28.77 -8.39 -1.32
N SER A 90 -28.26 -8.36 -2.55
CA SER A 90 -29.05 -8.01 -3.74
C SER A 90 -30.18 -9.02 -3.98
N GLN A 91 -29.92 -10.32 -3.78
CA GLN A 91 -30.93 -11.37 -3.89
C GLN A 91 -32.03 -11.22 -2.83
N SER A 92 -31.67 -10.84 -1.60
CA SER A 92 -32.64 -10.53 -0.54
C SER A 92 -33.51 -9.34 -0.92
N VAL A 93 -32.92 -8.24 -1.43
CA VAL A 93 -33.66 -7.07 -1.94
C VAL A 93 -34.69 -7.50 -2.99
N THR A 94 -34.28 -8.26 -4.02
CA THR A 94 -35.21 -8.75 -5.06
C THR A 94 -36.33 -9.61 -4.47
N THR A 95 -36.02 -10.48 -3.50
CA THR A 95 -37.01 -11.37 -2.88
C THR A 95 -38.05 -10.60 -2.07
N VAL A 96 -37.62 -9.56 -1.34
CA VAL A 96 -38.50 -8.72 -0.52
C VAL A 96 -39.34 -7.77 -1.39
N ILE A 97 -38.77 -7.19 -2.45
CA ILE A 97 -39.53 -6.41 -3.45
C ILE A 97 -40.67 -7.26 -4.03
N ARG A 98 -40.37 -8.50 -4.43
CA ARG A 98 -41.38 -9.41 -4.97
C ARG A 98 -42.48 -9.71 -3.96
N ALA A 99 -42.13 -9.94 -2.70
CA ALA A 99 -43.11 -10.22 -1.64
C ALA A 99 -43.99 -8.99 -1.32
N LEU A 100 -43.44 -7.77 -1.40
CA LEU A 100 -44.19 -6.52 -1.31
C LEU A 100 -45.16 -6.36 -2.49
N ALA A 101 -44.69 -6.59 -3.72
CA ALA A 101 -45.51 -6.50 -4.93
C ALA A 101 -46.68 -7.50 -4.91
N LEU A 102 -46.46 -8.70 -4.38
CA LEU A 102 -47.49 -9.72 -4.17
C LEU A 102 -48.38 -9.46 -2.94
N LYS A 103 -48.18 -8.36 -2.21
CA LYS A 103 -48.88 -8.01 -0.96
C LYS A 103 -48.83 -9.13 0.10
N GLN A 104 -47.78 -9.93 0.10
CA GLN A 104 -47.58 -11.04 1.05
C GLN A 104 -47.00 -10.56 2.38
N ILE A 105 -46.34 -9.41 2.38
CA ILE A 105 -45.68 -8.79 3.53
C ILE A 105 -46.02 -7.30 3.56
N SER A 106 -45.97 -6.70 4.75
CA SER A 106 -46.17 -5.25 4.94
C SER A 106 -45.12 -4.65 5.87
N ASN A 107 -45.12 -3.33 6.01
CA ASN A 107 -44.21 -2.58 6.90
C ASN A 107 -44.37 -2.90 8.40
N ARG A 108 -45.39 -3.69 8.78
CA ARG A 108 -45.54 -4.24 10.13
C ARG A 108 -44.73 -5.50 10.37
N ASP A 109 -44.34 -6.20 9.31
CA ASP A 109 -43.63 -7.48 9.37
C ASP A 109 -42.10 -7.32 9.34
N VAL A 110 -41.60 -6.08 9.32
CA VAL A 110 -40.15 -5.75 9.25
C VAL A 110 -39.28 -6.67 10.11
N PRO A 111 -39.49 -6.82 11.43
CA PRO A 111 -38.61 -7.66 12.24
C PRO A 111 -38.65 -9.14 11.82
N ARG A 112 -39.82 -9.64 11.43
CA ARG A 112 -40.00 -11.03 11.00
C ARG A 112 -39.32 -11.30 9.64
N VAL A 113 -39.47 -10.37 8.70
CA VAL A 113 -38.89 -10.47 7.36
C VAL A 113 -37.37 -10.35 7.44
N VAL A 114 -36.85 -9.35 8.17
CA VAL A 114 -35.41 -9.16 8.38
C VAL A 114 -34.78 -10.40 9.03
N LEU A 115 -35.39 -10.95 10.08
CA LEU A 115 -34.85 -12.13 10.75
C LEU A 115 -34.87 -13.38 9.84
N LYS A 116 -35.93 -13.54 9.03
CA LYS A 116 -36.05 -14.66 8.08
C LYS A 116 -34.99 -14.58 6.98
N GLU A 117 -34.80 -13.40 6.38
CA GLU A 117 -33.80 -13.19 5.33
C GLU A 117 -32.36 -13.28 5.88
N ALA A 118 -32.11 -12.70 7.06
CA ALA A 118 -30.81 -12.81 7.75
C ALA A 118 -30.48 -14.27 8.10
N GLY A 119 -31.46 -15.04 8.59
CA GLY A 119 -31.30 -16.47 8.86
C GLY A 119 -30.99 -17.30 7.61
N ALA A 120 -31.70 -17.03 6.51
CA ALA A 120 -31.42 -17.65 5.21
C ALA A 120 -30.00 -17.29 4.72
N GLY A 121 -29.60 -16.02 4.87
CA GLY A 121 -28.24 -15.54 4.55
C GLY A 121 -27.16 -16.28 5.32
N CYS A 122 -27.33 -16.43 6.64
CA CYS A 122 -26.42 -17.18 7.51
C CYS A 122 -26.24 -18.62 7.04
N MET A 123 -27.34 -19.31 6.68
CA MET A 123 -27.28 -20.69 6.18
C MET A 123 -26.50 -20.78 4.85
N MET A 124 -26.76 -19.88 3.91
CA MET A 124 -26.03 -19.85 2.62
C MET A 124 -24.54 -19.56 2.82
N GLY A 125 -24.21 -18.61 3.70
CA GLY A 125 -22.83 -18.30 4.07
C GLY A 125 -22.11 -19.46 4.77
N ALA A 126 -22.80 -20.21 5.62
CA ALA A 126 -22.24 -21.40 6.29
C ALA A 126 -21.92 -22.53 5.34
N VAL A 127 -22.79 -22.80 4.36
CA VAL A 127 -22.54 -23.82 3.32
C VAL A 127 -21.27 -23.46 2.53
N LEU A 128 -21.15 -22.20 2.10
CA LEU A 128 -19.98 -21.75 1.34
C LEU A 128 -18.70 -21.71 2.21
N GLY A 129 -18.82 -21.27 3.46
CA GLY A 129 -17.73 -21.25 4.43
C GLY A 129 -17.16 -22.64 4.73
N LEU A 130 -18.03 -23.63 4.95
CA LEU A 130 -17.61 -25.02 5.13
C LEU A 130 -16.95 -25.61 3.89
N ALA A 131 -17.42 -25.23 2.69
CA ALA A 131 -16.77 -25.64 1.44
C ALA A 131 -15.35 -25.09 1.31
N ILE A 132 -15.14 -23.81 1.67
CA ILE A 132 -13.80 -23.19 1.67
C ILE A 132 -12.90 -23.81 2.74
N LEU A 133 -13.42 -24.12 3.93
CA LEU A 133 -12.67 -24.84 4.96
C LEU A 133 -12.29 -26.26 4.49
N GLY A 134 -13.17 -26.96 3.80
CA GLY A 134 -12.86 -28.26 3.20
C GLY A 134 -11.75 -28.15 2.15
N PHE A 135 -11.81 -27.12 1.31
CA PHE A 135 -10.80 -26.85 0.29
C PHE A 135 -9.44 -26.48 0.90
N SER A 136 -9.40 -25.68 1.97
CA SER A 136 -8.16 -25.30 2.65
C SER A 136 -7.45 -26.48 3.32
N CYS A 137 -8.16 -27.54 3.68
CA CYS A 137 -7.56 -28.78 4.20
C CYS A 137 -6.81 -29.59 3.14
N VAL A 138 -7.21 -29.47 1.86
CA VAL A 138 -6.63 -30.27 0.75
C VAL A 138 -5.60 -29.47 -0.04
N TRP A 139 -5.72 -28.15 -0.08
CA TRP A 139 -4.85 -27.27 -0.87
C TRP A 139 -3.69 -26.71 -0.04
N SER A 140 -2.45 -27.08 -0.37
CA SER A 140 -1.25 -26.68 0.39
C SER A 140 -0.90 -25.18 0.34
N GLY A 141 -1.61 -24.39 -0.47
CA GLY A 141 -1.41 -22.95 -0.60
C GLY A 141 -2.34 -22.07 0.26
N ILE A 142 -3.19 -22.67 1.11
CA ILE A 142 -4.07 -21.95 2.05
C ILE A 142 -3.91 -22.59 3.43
N SER A 143 -3.59 -21.79 4.42
CA SER A 143 -3.54 -22.23 5.82
C SER A 143 -4.94 -22.57 6.34
N THR A 144 -5.02 -23.62 7.15
CA THR A 144 -6.29 -24.06 7.76
C THR A 144 -6.87 -23.00 8.69
N GLU A 145 -6.02 -22.16 9.29
CA GLU A 145 -6.41 -21.01 10.11
C GLU A 145 -7.16 -19.95 9.28
N VAL A 146 -6.64 -19.59 8.10
CA VAL A 146 -7.32 -18.68 7.17
C VAL A 146 -8.62 -19.30 6.65
N GLY A 147 -8.62 -20.60 6.33
CA GLY A 147 -9.85 -21.31 5.95
C GLY A 147 -10.93 -21.28 7.04
N ALA A 148 -10.54 -21.42 8.30
CA ALA A 148 -11.45 -21.33 9.44
C ALA A 148 -11.97 -19.90 9.65
N ALA A 149 -11.11 -18.90 9.49
CA ALA A 149 -11.50 -17.49 9.55
C ALA A 149 -12.56 -17.16 8.49
N VAL A 150 -12.37 -17.61 7.24
CA VAL A 150 -13.34 -17.42 6.15
C VAL A 150 -14.64 -18.18 6.42
N ALA A 151 -14.56 -19.39 7.01
CA ALA A 151 -15.74 -20.18 7.36
C ALA A 151 -16.62 -19.52 8.43
N ILE A 152 -16.04 -18.69 9.30
CA ILE A 152 -16.77 -17.88 10.28
C ILE A 152 -17.26 -16.57 9.66
N ALA A 153 -16.43 -15.94 8.81
CA ALA A 153 -16.73 -14.65 8.20
C ALA A 153 -17.94 -14.71 7.25
N LEU A 154 -18.01 -15.72 6.37
CA LEU A 154 -19.07 -15.81 5.37
C LEU A 154 -20.49 -15.87 5.97
N PRO A 155 -20.80 -16.72 6.95
CA PRO A 155 -22.10 -16.70 7.63
C PRO A 155 -22.48 -15.32 8.20
N LEU A 156 -21.52 -14.63 8.83
CA LEU A 156 -21.76 -13.33 9.47
C LEU A 156 -22.01 -12.23 8.44
N VAL A 157 -21.21 -12.18 7.38
CA VAL A 157 -21.38 -11.22 6.28
C VAL A 157 -22.69 -11.46 5.54
N SER A 158 -23.06 -12.72 5.27
CA SER A 158 -24.31 -13.05 4.58
C SER A 158 -25.55 -12.81 5.44
N LEU A 159 -25.46 -13.07 6.76
CA LEU A 159 -26.49 -12.71 7.72
C LEU A 159 -26.74 -11.19 7.70
N TRP A 160 -25.66 -10.42 7.79
CA TRP A 160 -25.71 -8.96 7.77
C TRP A 160 -26.25 -8.41 6.44
N ALA A 161 -25.72 -8.88 5.32
CA ALA A 161 -26.11 -8.43 3.98
C ALA A 161 -27.60 -8.69 3.68
N ASN A 162 -28.12 -9.87 4.01
CA ASN A 162 -29.53 -10.19 3.80
C ASN A 162 -30.44 -9.42 4.76
N GLY A 163 -30.01 -9.25 6.02
CA GLY A 163 -30.73 -8.44 6.99
C GLY A 163 -30.88 -6.99 6.53
N LEU A 164 -29.78 -6.39 6.05
CA LEU A 164 -29.78 -5.05 5.45
C LEU A 164 -30.63 -4.97 4.19
N GLY A 165 -30.51 -5.96 3.29
CA GLY A 165 -31.31 -6.06 2.07
C GLY A 165 -32.80 -5.97 2.37
N ALA A 166 -33.26 -6.80 3.31
CA ALA A 166 -34.65 -6.78 3.75
C ALA A 166 -35.05 -5.48 4.45
N PHE A 167 -34.20 -4.96 5.33
CA PHE A 167 -34.48 -3.76 6.11
C PHE A 167 -34.61 -2.52 5.22
N PHE A 168 -33.63 -2.27 4.35
CA PHE A 168 -33.62 -1.09 3.49
C PHE A 168 -34.70 -1.14 2.41
N THR A 169 -35.04 -2.33 1.91
CA THR A 169 -36.16 -2.48 0.96
C THR A 169 -37.49 -2.06 1.59
N LEU A 170 -37.78 -2.53 2.81
CA LEU A 170 -39.01 -2.16 3.53
C LEU A 170 -38.99 -0.70 3.98
N LEU A 171 -37.81 -0.16 4.32
CA LEU A 171 -37.67 1.25 4.68
C LEU A 171 -37.92 2.17 3.48
N ALA A 172 -37.39 1.81 2.30
CA ALA A 172 -37.62 2.55 1.06
C ALA A 172 -39.12 2.59 0.71
N ASP A 173 -39.79 1.44 0.75
CA ASP A 173 -41.25 1.33 0.55
C ASP A 173 -42.03 2.21 1.54
N ARG A 174 -41.66 2.17 2.82
CA ARG A 174 -42.31 3.00 3.87
C ARG A 174 -42.19 4.50 3.60
N HIS A 175 -41.08 4.95 3.01
CA HIS A 175 -40.84 6.35 2.68
C HIS A 175 -41.28 6.74 1.27
N GLY A 176 -41.87 5.82 0.49
CA GLY A 176 -42.34 6.08 -0.87
C GLY A 176 -41.24 6.16 -1.92
N PHE A 177 -40.03 5.66 -1.61
CA PHE A 177 -38.96 5.52 -2.60
C PHE A 177 -39.09 4.18 -3.33
N ASP A 178 -38.72 4.15 -4.61
CA ASP A 178 -38.62 2.89 -5.37
C ASP A 178 -37.46 2.03 -4.81
N PRO A 179 -37.76 0.88 -4.17
CA PRO A 179 -36.72 0.02 -3.60
C PRO A 179 -35.84 -0.62 -4.67
N ALA A 180 -36.34 -0.82 -5.90
CA ALA A 180 -35.61 -1.46 -6.99
C ALA A 180 -34.42 -0.61 -7.45
N VAL A 181 -34.54 0.71 -7.37
CA VAL A 181 -33.48 1.66 -7.77
C VAL A 181 -32.53 1.95 -6.61
N THR A 182 -33.04 1.99 -5.38
CA THR A 182 -32.29 2.51 -4.22
C THR A 182 -31.66 1.44 -3.34
N SER A 183 -32.32 0.31 -3.14
CA SER A 183 -31.93 -0.65 -2.09
C SER A 183 -30.73 -1.49 -2.49
N VAL A 184 -30.66 -1.95 -3.75
CA VAL A 184 -29.56 -2.81 -4.23
C VAL A 184 -28.19 -2.13 -4.06
N PRO A 185 -27.93 -0.92 -4.60
CA PRO A 185 -26.59 -0.35 -4.55
C PRO A 185 -26.22 0.20 -3.16
N LEU A 186 -27.23 0.58 -2.37
CA LEU A 186 -27.04 1.00 -0.98
C LEU A 186 -26.58 -0.17 -0.12
N VAL A 187 -27.22 -1.34 -0.29
CA VAL A 187 -26.83 -2.57 0.42
C VAL A 187 -25.42 -2.98 0.06
N THR A 188 -25.04 -2.99 -1.23
CA THR A 188 -23.68 -3.35 -1.64
C THR A 188 -22.64 -2.41 -1.04
N THR A 189 -22.87 -1.09 -1.07
CA THR A 189 -21.94 -0.11 -0.48
C THR A 189 -21.71 -0.33 1.01
N ILE A 190 -22.79 -0.57 1.76
CA ILE A 190 -22.70 -0.78 3.21
C ILE A 190 -22.02 -2.12 3.50
N VAL A 191 -22.36 -3.17 2.75
CA VAL A 191 -21.76 -4.50 2.90
C VAL A 191 -20.28 -4.49 2.56
N ASP A 192 -19.85 -3.76 1.53
CA ASP A 192 -18.43 -3.64 1.17
C ASP A 192 -17.64 -2.95 2.30
N SER A 193 -18.20 -1.89 2.88
CA SER A 193 -17.59 -1.17 4.00
C SER A 193 -17.56 -2.02 5.29
N THR A 194 -18.67 -2.66 5.65
CA THR A 194 -18.82 -3.38 6.93
C THR A 194 -18.29 -4.82 6.90
N GLY A 195 -18.40 -5.50 5.76
CA GLY A 195 -17.90 -6.86 5.56
C GLY A 195 -16.39 -6.93 5.68
N THR A 196 -15.69 -5.88 5.23
CA THR A 196 -14.24 -5.74 5.45
C THR A 196 -13.90 -5.64 6.94
N SER A 197 -14.73 -4.97 7.74
CA SER A 197 -14.54 -4.90 9.20
C SER A 197 -14.68 -6.25 9.90
N VAL A 198 -15.60 -7.11 9.45
CA VAL A 198 -15.76 -8.47 9.97
C VAL A 198 -14.49 -9.30 9.73
N ILE A 199 -13.87 -9.16 8.55
CA ILE A 199 -12.61 -9.81 8.20
C ILE A 199 -11.48 -9.34 9.13
N GLY A 200 -11.38 -8.02 9.36
CA GLY A 200 -10.37 -7.45 10.24
C GLY A 200 -10.46 -7.92 11.69
N VAL A 201 -11.68 -7.95 12.25
CA VAL A 201 -11.91 -8.43 13.63
C VAL A 201 -11.58 -9.92 13.75
N ILE A 202 -11.95 -10.74 12.76
CA ILE A 202 -11.63 -12.17 12.78
C ILE A 202 -10.13 -12.39 12.63
N GLY A 203 -9.46 -11.64 11.76
CA GLY A 203 -8.00 -11.68 11.60
C GLY A 203 -7.23 -11.28 12.86
N ASP A 204 -7.75 -10.36 13.68
CA ASP A 204 -7.16 -9.96 14.97
C ASP A 204 -7.43 -10.98 16.09
N THR A 205 -8.52 -11.75 15.99
CA THR A 205 -8.85 -12.84 16.93
C THR A 205 -8.24 -14.19 16.55
N ALA A 206 -7.85 -14.37 15.29
CA ALA A 206 -7.03 -15.50 14.90
C ALA A 206 -5.69 -15.33 15.62
N PRO A 207 -5.22 -16.34 16.38
CA PRO A 207 -3.91 -16.25 17.00
C PRO A 207 -2.91 -15.91 15.89
N PRO A 208 -2.02 -14.91 16.09
CA PRO A 208 -1.04 -14.53 15.07
C PRO A 208 -0.36 -15.82 14.66
N GLY A 209 -0.53 -16.15 13.37
CA GLY A 209 -0.41 -17.51 12.87
C GLY A 209 0.73 -18.21 13.60
N ALA A 210 0.39 -19.24 14.38
CA ALA A 210 1.38 -19.98 15.11
C ALA A 210 2.41 -20.38 14.07
N THR A 211 3.63 -19.83 14.22
CA THR A 211 4.75 -20.12 13.33
C THR A 211 4.77 -21.62 13.19
N ARG A 212 4.40 -22.12 12.00
CA ARG A 212 4.61 -23.53 11.67
C ARG A 212 6.11 -23.75 11.89
N ASP A 213 6.38 -24.54 12.92
CA ASP A 213 7.65 -24.81 13.61
C ASP A 213 8.00 -23.86 14.78
N GLY A 214 7.87 -24.41 16.00
CA GLY A 214 8.29 -23.83 17.27
C GLY A 214 9.81 -23.72 17.46
N HIS A 215 10.55 -23.29 16.42
CA HIS A 215 11.98 -23.05 16.48
C HIS A 215 12.28 -21.56 16.47
N ARG A 216 12.68 -21.02 17.64
CA ARG A 216 13.27 -19.68 17.72
C ARG A 216 14.59 -19.65 16.96
N HIS A 217 14.57 -19.07 15.77
CA HIS A 217 15.78 -18.84 15.00
C HIS A 217 16.66 -17.73 15.59
N ARG A 218 17.97 -17.90 15.41
CA ARG A 218 18.96 -16.84 15.58
C ARG A 218 19.47 -16.47 14.19
N VAL A 219 19.13 -15.27 13.75
CA VAL A 219 19.32 -14.83 12.36
C VAL A 219 20.54 -13.91 12.28
N LEU A 220 21.49 -14.25 11.42
CA LEU A 220 22.60 -13.35 11.09
C LEU A 220 22.27 -12.62 9.79
N MET A 221 21.91 -11.35 9.90
CA MET A 221 21.79 -10.43 8.77
C MET A 221 23.19 -10.06 8.27
N VAL A 222 23.41 -10.06 6.96
CA VAL A 222 24.68 -9.65 6.36
C VAL A 222 24.44 -8.73 5.17
N SER A 223 25.07 -7.56 5.19
CA SER A 223 24.96 -6.56 4.13
C SER A 223 26.16 -5.61 4.15
N ASP A 224 26.62 -5.18 2.98
CA ASP A 224 27.53 -4.03 2.85
C ASP A 224 26.82 -2.70 3.17
N PHE A 225 25.50 -2.69 3.09
CA PHE A 225 24.62 -1.53 3.27
C PHE A 225 23.98 -1.59 4.65
N PHE A 226 24.43 -0.74 5.56
CA PHE A 226 23.78 -0.51 6.85
C PHE A 226 24.16 0.87 7.42
N TYR A 227 23.51 1.28 8.52
CA TYR A 227 23.78 2.53 9.21
C TYR A 227 25.28 2.75 9.45
N PRO A 228 25.76 3.98 9.18
CA PRO A 228 25.07 5.27 9.28
C PRO A 228 24.57 5.82 7.93
N ASN A 229 24.84 5.11 6.83
CA ASN A 229 24.33 5.49 5.53
C ASN A 229 22.82 5.19 5.45
N PHE A 230 22.08 6.12 4.87
CA PHE A 230 20.62 6.00 4.72
C PHE A 230 20.25 5.60 3.30
N GLY A 231 19.36 4.62 3.20
CA GLY A 231 18.81 4.13 1.94
C GLY A 231 17.70 3.11 2.19
N GLY A 232 17.06 2.67 1.09
CA GLY A 232 15.93 1.75 1.18
C GLY A 232 16.31 0.35 1.68
N VAL A 233 17.53 -0.10 1.39
CA VAL A 233 18.02 -1.42 1.84
C VAL A 233 18.34 -1.38 3.33
N GLU A 234 19.00 -0.32 3.77
CA GLU A 234 19.40 -0.08 5.16
C GLU A 234 18.16 0.02 6.07
N ASN A 235 17.16 0.80 5.65
CA ASN A 235 15.90 0.92 6.38
C ASN A 235 15.12 -0.40 6.42
N HIS A 236 15.08 -1.13 5.29
CA HIS A 236 14.47 -2.45 5.25
C HIS A 236 15.14 -3.42 6.22
N ILE A 237 16.48 -3.52 6.21
CA ILE A 237 17.22 -4.42 7.12
C ILE A 237 16.92 -4.05 8.57
N TYR A 238 16.89 -2.76 8.89
CA TYR A 238 16.57 -2.29 10.24
C TYR A 238 15.14 -2.66 10.66
N GLN A 239 14.14 -2.35 9.83
CA GLN A 239 12.73 -2.65 10.12
C GLN A 239 12.50 -4.16 10.25
N LEU A 240 13.03 -4.96 9.33
CA LEU A 240 12.98 -6.42 9.38
C LEU A 240 13.60 -6.95 10.67
N SER A 241 14.72 -6.37 11.10
CA SER A 241 15.38 -6.76 12.35
C SER A 241 14.49 -6.48 13.57
N GLN A 242 13.74 -5.37 13.59
CA GLN A 242 12.76 -5.09 14.65
C GLN A 242 11.58 -6.06 14.63
N CYS A 243 11.03 -6.36 13.45
CA CYS A 243 9.95 -7.34 13.30
C CYS A 243 10.38 -8.74 13.76
N LEU A 244 11.61 -9.16 13.47
CA LEU A 244 12.14 -10.44 13.93
C LEU A 244 12.30 -10.51 15.45
N LEU A 245 12.73 -9.41 16.10
CA LEU A 245 12.76 -9.33 17.56
C LEU A 245 11.35 -9.43 18.15
N ALA A 246 10.39 -8.70 17.57
CA ALA A 246 8.99 -8.73 18.01
C ALA A 246 8.38 -10.13 17.88
N ALA A 247 8.76 -10.88 16.85
CA ALA A 247 8.40 -12.29 16.66
C ALA A 247 9.16 -13.27 17.59
N GLY A 248 10.04 -12.78 18.46
CA GLY A 248 10.77 -13.58 19.45
C GLY A 248 12.02 -14.30 18.91
N HIS A 249 12.49 -13.93 17.71
CA HIS A 249 13.77 -14.35 17.15
C HIS A 249 14.90 -13.45 17.64
N LYS A 250 16.12 -13.98 17.74
CA LYS A 250 17.31 -13.15 17.99
C LYS A 250 17.93 -12.78 16.65
N HIS A 251 18.49 -11.58 16.56
CA HIS A 251 19.24 -11.21 15.37
C HIS A 251 20.61 -10.64 15.70
N SER A 252 21.54 -10.86 14.78
CA SER A 252 22.82 -10.19 14.72
C SER A 252 23.02 -9.67 13.31
N LEU A 253 23.78 -8.59 13.16
CA LEU A 253 24.06 -8.00 11.86
C LEU A 253 25.56 -7.88 11.64
N GLN A 254 26.03 -8.19 10.44
CA GLN A 254 27.41 -7.99 10.02
C GLN A 254 27.50 -6.97 8.87
N THR A 255 28.30 -5.93 9.05
CA THR A 255 28.46 -4.81 8.09
C THR A 255 29.89 -4.24 8.10
N PRO A 256 30.39 -3.61 7.02
CA PRO A 256 31.71 -2.96 7.00
C PRO A 256 31.85 -1.86 8.07
N GLY A 257 33.05 -1.75 8.64
CA GLY A 257 33.41 -0.77 9.65
C GLY A 257 33.57 0.64 9.09
N LEU A 258 33.11 1.62 9.88
CA LEU A 258 33.23 3.05 9.56
C LEU A 258 34.64 3.58 9.79
N LEU A 259 34.97 4.63 9.04
CA LEU A 259 36.09 5.52 9.33
C LEU A 259 35.55 6.93 9.63
N PRO A 260 35.90 7.56 10.77
CA PRO A 260 36.63 6.99 11.90
C PRO A 260 35.80 5.94 12.66
N PRO A 261 36.45 4.96 13.32
CA PRO A 261 35.72 3.97 14.12
C PRO A 261 34.97 4.66 15.27
N PRO A 262 33.79 4.16 15.68
CA PRO A 262 33.11 4.68 16.85
C PRO A 262 34.01 4.53 18.10
N PRO A 263 33.84 5.36 19.14
CA PRO A 263 34.69 5.37 20.34
C PRO A 263 34.58 4.09 21.22
N ALA A 264 33.78 3.10 20.81
CA ALA A 264 33.60 1.80 21.47
C ALA A 264 34.41 0.72 20.74
N PRO A 265 34.79 -0.41 21.40
CA PRO A 265 35.66 -1.40 20.78
C PRO A 265 35.13 -1.87 19.42
N PRO A 266 36.00 -2.00 18.40
CA PRO A 266 35.64 -2.10 16.98
C PRO A 266 34.93 -3.39 16.57
N LEU A 267 34.45 -4.20 17.51
CA LEU A 267 33.93 -5.55 17.25
C LEU A 267 32.44 -5.72 17.58
N LEU A 268 31.84 -4.83 18.37
CA LEU A 268 30.45 -4.96 18.79
C LEU A 268 29.89 -3.60 19.19
N THR A 269 28.86 -3.13 18.48
CA THR A 269 28.01 -2.04 18.97
C THR A 269 26.61 -2.61 19.19
N THR A 270 26.12 -2.52 20.43
CA THR A 270 24.69 -2.72 20.71
C THR A 270 23.95 -1.51 20.14
N ALA A 271 23.04 -1.72 19.20
CA ALA A 271 22.25 -0.63 18.66
C ALA A 271 21.44 0.01 19.80
N ALA A 272 21.49 1.35 19.92
CA ALA A 272 20.77 2.07 20.95
C ALA A 272 19.26 1.77 20.84
N GLY A 273 18.69 1.15 21.89
CA GLY A 273 17.27 0.82 21.99
C GLY A 273 16.91 -0.66 21.86
N GLY A 274 17.84 -1.54 21.48
CA GLY A 274 17.65 -2.98 21.59
C GLY A 274 18.25 -3.51 22.89
N GLY A 275 17.51 -4.34 23.64
CA GLY A 275 18.09 -5.11 24.76
C GLY A 275 19.19 -6.08 24.28
N ASP A 276 19.64 -6.97 25.16
CA ASP A 276 20.72 -7.96 24.90
C ASP A 276 20.59 -8.84 23.63
N ASP A 277 19.46 -8.76 22.93
CA ASP A 277 19.05 -9.60 21.81
C ASP A 277 19.31 -9.00 20.41
N SER A 278 19.86 -7.78 20.29
CA SER A 278 20.34 -7.21 19.02
C SER A 278 21.81 -6.78 19.07
N ARG A 279 22.61 -7.29 18.13
CA ARG A 279 24.06 -7.04 18.04
C ARG A 279 24.47 -6.66 16.63
N VAL A 280 25.27 -5.60 16.49
CA VAL A 280 25.86 -5.19 15.21
C VAL A 280 27.38 -5.38 15.26
N TYR A 281 27.90 -6.17 14.33
CA TYR A 281 29.31 -6.46 14.11
C TYR A 281 29.84 -5.63 12.94
N TYR A 282 30.70 -4.68 13.26
CA TYR A 282 31.43 -3.89 12.28
C TYR A 282 32.73 -4.62 11.94
N ILE A 283 32.92 -5.00 10.68
CA ILE A 283 34.13 -5.70 10.23
C ILE A 283 35.21 -4.70 9.78
N PRO A 284 36.51 -4.93 10.02
CA PRO A 284 37.57 -3.99 9.64
C PRO A 284 37.87 -4.04 8.13
N ARG A 285 36.89 -3.70 7.31
CA ARG A 285 36.96 -3.64 5.84
C ARG A 285 36.56 -2.26 5.36
N ARG A 286 37.36 -1.70 4.46
CA ARG A 286 37.05 -0.42 3.82
C ARG A 286 36.08 -0.66 2.66
N PRO A 287 34.97 0.10 2.57
CA PRO A 287 34.19 0.20 1.36
C PRO A 287 35.08 0.65 0.20
N PHE A 288 34.91 0.05 -0.97
CA PHE A 288 35.68 0.34 -2.17
C PHE A 288 34.90 1.21 -3.16
N TYR A 289 33.65 0.83 -3.43
CA TYR A 289 32.78 1.56 -4.36
C TYR A 289 31.33 1.51 -3.91
N ALA A 290 30.67 2.67 -3.84
CA ALA A 290 29.24 2.78 -3.48
C ALA A 290 28.84 1.93 -2.25
N GLN A 291 29.64 2.02 -1.17
CA GLN A 291 29.51 1.27 0.09
C GLN A 291 29.82 -0.24 0.03
N SER A 292 30.02 -0.82 -1.14
CA SER A 292 30.39 -2.22 -1.29
C SER A 292 31.89 -2.44 -1.08
N THR A 293 32.24 -3.48 -0.34
CA THR A 293 33.62 -3.93 -0.14
C THR A 293 34.16 -4.69 -1.35
N LEU A 294 35.49 -4.83 -1.47
CA LEU A 294 36.09 -5.69 -2.48
C LEU A 294 35.82 -7.17 -2.14
N PRO A 295 35.44 -8.02 -3.11
CA PRO A 295 35.30 -9.46 -2.89
C PRO A 295 36.64 -10.06 -2.44
N THR A 296 36.64 -10.82 -1.35
CA THR A 296 37.88 -11.36 -0.78
C THR A 296 38.01 -12.87 -0.84
N ILE A 297 37.03 -13.55 -1.43
CA ILE A 297 36.87 -15.02 -1.60
C ILE A 297 36.90 -15.80 -0.26
N ALA A 298 37.93 -15.64 0.57
CA ALA A 298 38.09 -16.27 1.88
C ALA A 298 38.39 -15.28 3.02
N GLY A 299 38.57 -14.00 2.71
CA GLY A 299 39.07 -13.00 3.66
C GLY A 299 38.13 -12.71 4.83
N ASN A 300 36.83 -13.01 4.73
CA ASN A 300 35.87 -12.83 5.82
C ASN A 300 35.47 -14.14 6.52
N MET A 301 35.91 -15.30 6.01
CA MET A 301 35.47 -16.63 6.47
C MET A 301 35.74 -16.86 7.96
N ARG A 302 36.94 -16.48 8.45
CA ARG A 302 37.33 -16.68 9.86
C ARG A 302 36.44 -15.89 10.83
N LEU A 303 36.14 -14.64 10.48
CA LEU A 303 35.32 -13.76 11.30
C LEU A 303 33.84 -14.19 11.26
N LEU A 304 33.33 -14.48 10.06
CA LEU A 304 31.98 -15.00 9.88
C LEU A 304 31.77 -16.29 10.70
N ARG A 305 32.69 -17.25 10.61
CA ARG A 305 32.62 -18.49 11.40
C ARG A 305 32.60 -18.21 12.91
N ALA A 306 33.40 -17.26 13.38
CA ALA A 306 33.42 -16.89 14.79
C ALA A 306 32.07 -16.32 15.24
N ILE A 307 31.44 -15.45 14.44
CA ILE A 307 30.11 -14.88 14.72
C ILE A 307 29.04 -15.99 14.71
N LEU A 308 29.01 -16.82 13.67
CA LEU A 308 28.04 -17.92 13.53
C LEU A 308 28.04 -18.86 14.73
N VAL A 309 29.23 -19.28 15.17
CA VAL A 309 29.40 -20.20 16.31
C VAL A 309 29.11 -19.51 17.63
N ARG A 310 29.64 -18.30 17.85
CA ARG A 310 29.48 -17.55 19.12
C ARG A 310 28.02 -17.21 19.40
N GLU A 311 27.30 -16.76 18.38
CA GLU A 311 25.90 -16.32 18.53
C GLU A 311 24.90 -17.47 18.40
N GLY A 312 25.36 -18.66 18.01
CA GLY A 312 24.52 -19.85 17.80
C GLY A 312 23.54 -19.66 16.64
N ILE A 313 24.01 -19.06 15.55
CA ILE A 313 23.17 -18.69 14.40
C ILE A 313 22.56 -19.94 13.77
N THR A 314 21.27 -19.90 13.48
CA THR A 314 20.56 -21.01 12.80
C THR A 314 20.28 -20.69 11.33
N LEU A 315 20.26 -19.40 10.98
CA LEU A 315 19.90 -18.89 9.67
C LEU A 315 20.78 -17.68 9.33
N LEU A 316 21.47 -17.73 8.19
CA LEU A 316 22.12 -16.57 7.60
C LEU A 316 21.18 -15.91 6.60
N HIS A 317 21.05 -14.59 6.64
CA HIS A 317 20.22 -13.82 5.74
C HIS A 317 21.06 -12.71 5.09
N ALA A 318 21.42 -12.89 3.83
CA ALA A 318 22.18 -11.91 3.05
C ALA A 318 21.25 -10.98 2.27
N HIS A 319 21.62 -9.71 2.14
CA HIS A 319 20.84 -8.72 1.40
C HIS A 319 21.62 -8.14 0.24
N GLN A 320 20.91 -7.84 -0.85
CA GLN A 320 21.33 -7.04 -2.00
C GLN A 320 22.38 -7.71 -2.91
N ALA A 321 22.11 -7.74 -4.23
CA ALA A 321 22.96 -8.42 -5.21
C ALA A 321 24.36 -7.80 -5.40
N PHE A 322 24.56 -6.56 -4.96
CA PHE A 322 25.87 -5.90 -4.97
C PHE A 322 26.63 -6.01 -3.65
N SER A 323 26.05 -6.66 -2.64
CA SER A 323 26.75 -6.87 -1.39
C SER A 323 27.82 -7.96 -1.58
N ALA A 324 29.07 -7.57 -1.84
CA ALA A 324 30.20 -8.50 -1.89
C ALA A 324 30.36 -9.27 -0.58
N LEU A 325 30.14 -8.59 0.55
CA LEU A 325 30.15 -9.19 1.89
C LEU A 325 29.01 -10.19 2.05
N GLY A 326 27.80 -9.84 1.62
CA GLY A 326 26.61 -10.69 1.70
C GLY A 326 26.75 -11.94 0.83
N ILE A 327 27.22 -11.79 -0.40
CA ILE A 327 27.49 -12.90 -1.32
C ILE A 327 28.58 -13.83 -0.76
N GLU A 328 29.70 -13.27 -0.29
CA GLU A 328 30.78 -14.05 0.32
C GLU A 328 30.27 -14.81 1.55
N ALA A 329 29.46 -14.16 2.40
CA ALA A 329 28.88 -14.80 3.58
C ALA A 329 27.90 -15.93 3.23
N LEU A 330 27.10 -15.76 2.17
CA LEU A 330 26.20 -16.79 1.67
C LEU A 330 26.96 -18.08 1.29
N VAL A 331 28.02 -17.93 0.49
CA VAL A 331 28.84 -19.05 0.02
C VAL A 331 29.50 -19.77 1.21
N HIS A 332 30.07 -19.02 2.14
CA HIS A 332 30.72 -19.59 3.33
C HIS A 332 29.73 -20.29 4.27
N ALA A 333 28.57 -19.68 4.53
CA ALA A 333 27.55 -20.27 5.39
C ALA A 333 27.02 -21.58 4.82
N ARG A 334 26.76 -21.64 3.51
CA ARG A 334 26.35 -22.87 2.82
C ARG A 334 27.42 -23.94 2.88
N THR A 335 28.69 -23.57 2.66
CA THR A 335 29.85 -24.48 2.80
C THR A 335 29.98 -25.04 4.23
N MET A 336 29.59 -24.27 5.24
CA MET A 336 29.57 -24.68 6.65
C MET A 336 28.29 -25.43 7.07
N GLY A 337 27.34 -25.67 6.15
CA GLY A 337 26.10 -26.40 6.42
C GLY A 337 24.98 -25.58 7.06
N TYR A 338 25.11 -24.25 7.13
CA TYR A 338 24.05 -23.37 7.63
C TYR A 338 22.95 -23.18 6.59
N ARG A 339 21.73 -22.91 7.08
CA ARG A 339 20.64 -22.43 6.22
C ARG A 339 20.96 -20.98 5.83
N ALA A 340 20.86 -20.67 4.55
CA ALA A 340 21.09 -19.34 4.03
C ALA A 340 19.92 -18.88 3.17
N VAL A 341 19.48 -17.64 3.37
CA VAL A 341 18.44 -16.95 2.60
C VAL A 341 19.04 -15.67 2.03
N PHE A 342 18.59 -15.29 0.83
CA PHE A 342 19.03 -14.07 0.16
C PHE A 342 17.84 -13.19 -0.19
N THR A 343 17.89 -11.90 0.13
CA THR A 343 16.89 -10.93 -0.34
C THR A 343 17.48 -10.01 -1.41
N ASP A 344 16.86 -10.01 -2.59
CA ASP A 344 17.20 -9.09 -3.67
C ASP A 344 16.32 -7.82 -3.60
N HIS A 345 16.97 -6.66 -3.65
CA HIS A 345 16.32 -5.34 -3.58
C HIS A 345 16.38 -4.59 -4.91
N SER A 346 16.93 -5.22 -5.95
CA SER A 346 17.33 -4.49 -7.15
C SER A 346 16.71 -5.00 -8.45
N LEU A 347 16.34 -4.05 -9.29
CA LEU A 347 16.04 -4.26 -10.70
C LEU A 347 17.27 -3.81 -11.49
N PHE A 348 18.13 -4.75 -11.88
CA PHE A 348 19.30 -4.44 -12.71
C PHE A 348 19.06 -4.81 -14.17
N GLY A 349 19.68 -4.02 -15.05
CA GLY A 349 19.67 -4.25 -16.49
C GLY A 349 20.48 -5.47 -16.89
N PHE A 350 20.26 -5.94 -18.13
CA PHE A 350 20.93 -7.11 -18.69
C PHE A 350 22.14 -6.77 -19.58
N ALA A 351 22.38 -5.48 -19.86
CA ALA A 351 23.11 -5.08 -21.07
C ALA A 351 24.53 -4.55 -20.85
N ASP A 352 24.91 -4.05 -19.67
CA ASP A 352 26.25 -3.51 -19.44
C ASP A 352 27.22 -4.58 -18.91
N ALA A 353 28.52 -4.40 -19.20
CA ALA A 353 29.56 -5.38 -18.87
C ALA A 353 29.68 -5.67 -17.36
N ALA A 354 29.43 -4.67 -16.50
CA ALA A 354 29.44 -4.84 -15.05
C ALA A 354 28.22 -5.67 -14.59
N SER A 355 27.03 -5.44 -15.17
CA SER A 355 25.85 -6.27 -14.94
C SER A 355 26.04 -7.72 -15.42
N ILE A 356 26.70 -7.95 -16.56
CA ILE A 356 26.99 -9.31 -17.04
C ILE A 356 27.90 -10.06 -16.06
N ALA A 357 28.97 -9.43 -15.57
CA ALA A 357 29.86 -10.03 -14.59
C ALA A 357 29.15 -10.32 -13.25
N THR A 358 28.37 -9.35 -12.76
CA THR A 358 27.60 -9.48 -11.53
C THR A 358 26.55 -10.58 -11.62
N ASN A 359 25.88 -10.73 -12.76
CA ASN A 359 24.88 -11.79 -12.97
C ASN A 359 25.50 -13.19 -12.90
N LYS A 360 26.73 -13.37 -13.42
CA LYS A 360 27.46 -14.64 -13.30
C LYS A 360 27.80 -14.96 -11.84
N ILE A 361 28.28 -13.96 -11.10
CA ILE A 361 28.60 -14.11 -9.66
C ILE A 361 27.33 -14.43 -8.87
N LEU A 362 26.23 -13.71 -9.13
CA LEU A 362 24.95 -13.90 -8.47
C LEU A 362 24.38 -15.30 -8.76
N LYS A 363 24.43 -15.76 -10.01
CA LYS A 363 24.05 -17.13 -10.39
C LYS A 363 24.86 -18.19 -9.63
N ALA A 364 26.17 -18.01 -9.53
CA ALA A 364 27.03 -18.92 -8.78
C ALA A 364 26.67 -18.92 -7.29
N ALA A 365 26.57 -17.74 -6.69
CA ALA A 365 26.28 -17.57 -5.27
C ALA A 365 24.91 -18.13 -4.86
N LEU A 366 23.87 -17.87 -5.66
CA LEU A 366 22.50 -18.28 -5.33
C LEU A 366 22.19 -19.72 -5.71
N SER A 367 23.04 -20.41 -6.47
CA SER A 367 22.78 -21.79 -6.93
C SER A 367 22.45 -22.76 -5.79
N ASP A 368 23.09 -22.59 -4.63
CA ASP A 368 22.94 -23.45 -3.45
C ASP A 368 22.17 -22.79 -2.28
N VAL A 369 21.53 -21.62 -2.47
CA VAL A 369 20.80 -20.93 -1.38
C VAL A 369 19.48 -21.60 -1.01
N ASN A 370 19.10 -21.67 0.27
CA ASN A 370 17.86 -22.37 0.65
C ASN A 370 16.60 -21.71 0.08
N ALA A 371 16.54 -20.38 0.13
CA ALA A 371 15.47 -19.60 -0.49
C ALA A 371 15.96 -18.21 -0.89
N VAL A 372 15.29 -17.62 -1.88
CA VAL A 372 15.47 -16.23 -2.30
C VAL A 372 14.17 -15.47 -2.08
N ILE A 373 14.28 -14.26 -1.57
CA ILE A 373 13.17 -13.33 -1.35
C ILE A 373 13.37 -12.14 -2.29
N CYS A 374 12.31 -11.75 -2.99
CA CYS A 374 12.29 -10.56 -3.81
C CYS A 374 11.22 -9.60 -3.29
N VAL A 375 11.50 -8.30 -3.30
CA VAL A 375 10.59 -7.27 -2.75
C VAL A 375 9.43 -6.91 -3.66
N SER A 376 9.38 -7.47 -4.87
CA SER A 376 8.27 -7.31 -5.81
C SER A 376 8.22 -8.46 -6.81
N HIS A 377 7.07 -8.66 -7.45
CA HIS A 377 6.93 -9.65 -8.54
C HIS A 377 7.88 -9.37 -9.70
N THR A 378 8.06 -8.09 -10.07
CA THR A 378 9.04 -7.68 -11.09
C THR A 378 10.47 -8.03 -10.70
N SER A 379 10.83 -7.86 -9.42
CA SER A 379 12.14 -8.26 -8.91
C SER A 379 12.29 -9.78 -8.97
N ARG A 380 11.26 -10.56 -8.60
CA ARG A 380 11.29 -12.03 -8.70
C ARG A 380 11.55 -12.50 -10.12
N GLU A 381 10.84 -11.95 -11.11
CA GLU A 381 11.06 -12.32 -12.52
C GLU A 381 12.49 -11.99 -12.97
N ASN A 382 13.00 -10.81 -12.62
CA ASN A 382 14.37 -10.39 -12.93
C ASN A 382 15.41 -11.32 -12.27
N THR A 383 15.26 -11.63 -10.98
CA THR A 383 16.18 -12.47 -10.21
C THR A 383 16.15 -13.93 -10.67
N VAL A 384 14.96 -14.50 -10.95
CA VAL A 384 14.81 -15.86 -11.50
C VAL A 384 15.56 -16.00 -12.82
N LEU A 385 15.42 -15.02 -13.71
CA LEU A 385 16.11 -15.02 -15.01
C LEU A 385 17.63 -14.88 -14.85
N ARG A 386 18.10 -13.93 -14.03
CA ARG A 386 19.53 -13.62 -13.87
C ARG A 386 20.30 -14.73 -13.16
N ALA A 387 19.71 -15.29 -12.10
CA ALA A 387 20.34 -16.33 -11.30
C ALA A 387 20.02 -17.75 -11.80
N CYS A 388 19.16 -17.88 -12.83
CA CYS A 388 18.67 -19.16 -13.36
C CYS A 388 18.14 -20.09 -12.26
N LEU A 389 17.38 -19.53 -11.32
CA LEU A 389 16.83 -20.26 -10.17
C LEU A 389 15.47 -20.85 -10.51
N PRO A 390 15.13 -22.03 -9.96
CA PRO A 390 13.77 -22.55 -10.11
C PRO A 390 12.79 -21.59 -9.39
N PRO A 391 11.65 -21.23 -10.02
CA PRO A 391 10.69 -20.28 -9.44
C PRO A 391 10.15 -20.68 -8.07
N ALA A 392 10.17 -21.98 -7.74
CA ALA A 392 9.76 -22.51 -6.43
C ALA A 392 10.71 -22.15 -5.27
N ARG A 393 11.97 -21.77 -5.56
CA ARG A 393 12.94 -21.30 -4.55
C ARG A 393 12.93 -19.78 -4.36
N VAL A 394 12.08 -19.06 -5.10
CA VAL A 394 12.03 -17.59 -5.07
C VAL A 394 10.63 -17.13 -4.67
N SER A 395 10.54 -16.45 -3.54
CA SER A 395 9.30 -15.90 -2.98
C SER A 395 9.26 -14.38 -3.15
N VAL A 396 8.06 -13.82 -3.22
CA VAL A 396 7.86 -12.37 -3.17
C VAL A 396 7.39 -12.00 -1.78
N ILE A 397 8.13 -11.14 -1.10
CA ILE A 397 7.74 -10.55 0.19
C ILE A 397 7.93 -9.03 0.04
N PRO A 398 6.85 -8.27 -0.21
CA PRO A 398 6.96 -6.83 -0.41
C PRO A 398 7.46 -6.12 0.84
N ASN A 399 8.17 -5.01 0.65
CA ASN A 399 8.58 -4.16 1.75
C ASN A 399 7.35 -3.41 2.28
N ALA A 400 7.05 -3.53 3.57
CA ALA A 400 6.11 -2.65 4.23
C ALA A 400 6.68 -1.22 4.25
N ALA A 401 5.95 -0.25 3.68
CA ALA A 401 6.25 1.15 3.92
C ALA A 401 5.88 1.40 5.38
N GLY A 402 6.87 1.61 6.25
CA GLY A 402 6.61 1.77 7.68
C GLY A 402 5.52 2.82 7.91
N ALA A 403 4.33 2.37 8.31
CA ALA A 403 3.36 3.22 8.99
C ALA A 403 4.15 3.98 10.05
N ALA A 404 4.08 5.31 10.02
CA ALA A 404 4.82 6.20 10.90
C ALA A 404 4.94 5.55 12.28
N ALA A 405 6.17 5.29 12.72
CA ALA A 405 6.44 4.62 13.99
C ALA A 405 5.46 5.19 15.03
N PRO A 406 4.55 4.38 15.61
CA PRO A 406 3.63 4.88 16.61
C PRO A 406 4.52 5.50 17.66
N ALA A 407 4.39 6.82 17.86
CA ALA A 407 5.29 7.66 18.64
C ALA A 407 5.81 6.88 19.86
N GLN A 408 6.95 6.21 19.69
CA GLN A 408 7.52 5.42 20.76
C GLN A 408 7.88 6.46 21.79
N ARG A 409 7.28 6.34 22.99
CA ARG A 409 7.60 7.16 24.15
C ARG A 409 9.12 7.15 24.32
N GLN A 410 9.79 8.15 23.76
CA GLN A 410 11.20 8.38 23.99
C GLN A 410 11.32 8.79 25.46
N PRO A 411 12.24 8.18 26.23
CA PRO A 411 12.41 8.53 27.63
C PRO A 411 12.72 10.02 27.76
N ARG A 412 12.07 10.68 28.73
CA ARG A 412 11.96 12.14 28.95
C ARG A 412 13.28 12.95 29.00
N HIS A 413 14.45 12.34 28.84
CA HIS A 413 15.74 13.02 28.89
C HIS A 413 16.21 13.64 27.56
N HIS A 414 15.69 13.22 26.40
CA HIS A 414 16.15 13.76 25.10
C HIS A 414 15.41 15.03 24.62
N HIS A 415 14.26 15.38 25.20
CA HIS A 415 13.49 16.56 24.77
C HIS A 415 14.21 17.88 25.03
N HIS A 416 15.01 17.98 26.09
CA HIS A 416 15.73 19.22 26.41
C HIS A 416 16.95 19.46 25.49
N GLN A 417 17.65 18.40 25.07
CA GLN A 417 18.77 18.53 24.14
C GLN A 417 18.31 18.87 22.73
N GLN A 418 17.22 18.25 22.25
CA GLN A 418 16.67 18.56 20.93
C GLN A 418 16.12 19.99 20.87
N GLN A 419 15.43 20.46 21.91
CA GLN A 419 14.96 21.85 21.97
C GLN A 419 16.13 22.86 22.01
N GLN A 420 17.22 22.54 22.71
CA GLN A 420 18.41 23.41 22.72
C GLN A 420 19.14 23.43 21.37
N GLU A 421 19.23 22.30 20.67
CA GLU A 421 19.81 22.25 19.31
C GLU A 421 18.94 22.98 18.29
N GLU A 422 17.61 22.87 18.39
CA GLU A 422 16.68 23.61 17.54
C GLU A 422 16.78 25.13 17.77
N GLN A 423 16.87 25.58 19.03
CA GLN A 423 17.09 26.98 19.35
C GLN A 423 18.43 27.50 18.80
N ARG A 424 19.52 26.72 18.91
CA ARG A 424 20.81 27.07 18.32
C ARG A 424 20.75 27.16 16.79
N ARG A 425 20.03 26.24 16.13
CA ARG A 425 19.83 26.27 14.67
C ARG A 425 18.99 27.47 14.23
N GLN A 426 17.97 27.84 15.00
CA GLN A 426 17.17 29.05 14.72
C GLN A 426 17.99 30.32 14.88
N GLN A 427 18.82 30.43 15.92
CA GLN A 427 19.71 31.57 16.12
C GLN A 427 20.77 31.67 15.01
N SER A 428 21.34 30.55 14.57
CA SER A 428 22.29 30.53 13.45
C SER A 428 21.66 31.03 12.14
N ARG A 429 20.42 30.59 11.82
CA ARG A 429 19.71 31.06 10.63
C ARG A 429 19.37 32.55 10.69
N GLN A 430 19.04 33.07 11.87
CA GLN A 430 18.80 34.51 12.06
C GLN A 430 20.08 35.33 11.84
N GLN A 431 21.23 34.86 12.33
CA GLN A 431 22.51 35.53 12.09
C GLN A 431 22.93 35.51 10.61
N GLU A 432 22.75 34.38 9.92
CA GLU A 432 23.01 34.27 8.49
C GLU A 432 22.13 35.22 7.67
N HIS A 433 20.84 35.32 8.03
CA HIS A 433 19.91 36.23 7.35
C HIS A 433 20.29 37.71 7.56
N GLN A 434 20.73 38.09 8.76
CA GLN A 434 21.25 39.44 9.04
C GLN A 434 22.53 39.75 8.26
N GLN A 435 23.46 38.79 8.14
CA GLN A 435 24.68 38.97 7.33
C GLN A 435 24.36 39.14 5.85
N GLN A 436 23.41 38.37 5.30
CA GLN A 436 22.99 38.52 3.90
C GLN A 436 22.34 39.87 3.62
N GLN A 437 21.48 40.37 4.52
CA GLN A 437 20.88 41.70 4.38
C GLN A 437 21.95 42.81 4.43
N HIS A 438 22.93 42.67 5.33
CA HIS A 438 24.03 43.65 5.42
C HIS A 438 24.90 43.66 4.17
N GLN A 439 25.20 42.49 3.57
CA GLN A 439 25.91 42.41 2.29
C GLN A 439 25.12 43.01 1.14
N GLN A 440 23.80 42.80 1.07
CA GLN A 440 22.96 43.41 0.05
C GLN A 440 22.92 44.94 0.15
N GLN A 441 22.85 45.49 1.37
CA GLN A 441 22.92 46.95 1.58
C GLN A 441 24.27 47.53 1.16
N GLN A 442 25.38 46.84 1.44
CA GLN A 442 26.71 47.28 0.99
C GLN A 442 26.85 47.25 -0.54
N GLN A 443 26.27 46.25 -1.21
CA GLN A 443 26.27 46.17 -2.68
C GLN A 443 25.42 47.29 -3.31
N GLN A 444 24.27 47.64 -2.72
CA GLN A 444 23.44 48.75 -3.19
C GLN A 444 24.12 50.11 -3.01
N GLN A 445 24.89 50.31 -1.94
CA GLN A 445 25.66 51.54 -1.73
C GLN A 445 26.85 51.68 -2.69
N GLN A 446 27.43 50.58 -3.18
CA GLN A 446 28.52 50.62 -4.16
C GLN A 446 28.05 50.90 -5.60
N GLN A 447 26.76 50.72 -5.91
CA GLN A 447 26.21 50.98 -7.25
C GLN A 447 25.69 52.41 -7.45
N GLN A 448 25.67 53.25 -6.41
CA GLN A 448 25.33 54.68 -6.53
C GLN A 448 26.61 55.54 -6.58
N LYS A 449 27.26 55.59 -7.75
CA LYS A 449 28.25 56.62 -8.08
C LYS A 449 27.82 57.27 -9.41
N PRO A 450 27.56 58.59 -9.47
CA PRO A 450 26.90 59.20 -10.62
C PRO A 450 27.88 59.45 -11.76
N THR A 451 27.51 59.01 -12.96
CA THR A 451 28.03 59.53 -14.23
C THR A 451 26.86 60.15 -14.99
N ALA A 452 26.98 61.46 -15.27
CA ALA A 452 26.12 62.21 -16.17
C ALA A 452 26.24 61.65 -17.60
N ASP A 453 25.15 61.52 -18.35
CA ASP A 453 24.62 62.54 -19.26
C ASP A 453 23.58 61.92 -20.24
N GLU A 454 22.66 62.79 -20.68
CA GLU A 454 21.76 62.76 -21.85
C GLU A 454 20.57 61.77 -21.98
N GLY A 455 19.40 62.36 -22.25
CA GLY A 455 18.41 61.86 -23.22
C GLY A 455 17.09 61.32 -22.66
N GLY A 456 16.02 62.13 -22.72
CA GLY A 456 14.67 61.76 -22.25
C GLY A 456 13.77 61.08 -23.29
N GLU A 457 12.65 60.51 -22.84
CA GLU A 457 11.27 60.79 -23.30
C GLU A 457 10.22 59.89 -22.57
N GLU A 458 9.30 60.60 -21.90
CA GLU A 458 7.87 60.40 -21.59
C GLU A 458 7.20 59.00 -21.49
N ASP A 459 6.76 58.72 -20.25
CA ASP A 459 5.37 58.46 -19.80
C ASP A 459 4.41 57.61 -20.66
N LYS A 460 4.13 56.39 -20.17
CA LYS A 460 2.85 55.70 -20.36
C LYS A 460 2.44 54.93 -19.10
N LEU A 461 1.46 55.50 -18.40
CA LEU A 461 0.56 54.82 -17.48
C LEU A 461 -0.28 53.80 -18.25
N GLU A 462 -0.25 52.52 -17.87
CA GLU A 462 -1.33 51.58 -18.21
C GLU A 462 -1.42 50.37 -17.25
N GLU A 463 -2.56 50.34 -16.54
CA GLU A 463 -3.38 49.19 -16.10
C GLU A 463 -2.82 48.06 -15.21
N GLN A 464 -3.29 48.03 -13.96
CA GLN A 464 -3.38 46.81 -13.14
C GLN A 464 -4.63 45.99 -13.54
N PRO A 465 -4.52 44.67 -13.84
CA PRO A 465 -5.69 43.82 -13.99
C PRO A 465 -6.18 43.28 -12.64
N ARG A 466 -7.51 43.32 -12.50
CA ARG A 466 -8.33 42.93 -11.35
C ARG A 466 -8.35 41.42 -11.11
N ASP A 467 -8.45 41.07 -9.82
CA ASP A 467 -8.93 39.84 -9.19
C ASP A 467 -9.46 38.73 -10.11
N GLY A 468 -8.59 37.78 -10.44
CA GLY A 468 -8.95 36.39 -10.75
C GLY A 468 -8.56 35.53 -9.56
N ALA A 469 -9.52 34.86 -8.93
CA ALA A 469 -9.29 33.98 -7.78
C ALA A 469 -8.22 32.92 -8.13
N LEU A 470 -7.00 33.11 -7.62
CA LEU A 470 -5.88 32.19 -7.75
C LEU A 470 -6.25 30.88 -7.04
N LEU A 471 -6.38 29.79 -7.81
CA LEU A 471 -6.39 28.44 -7.25
C LEU A 471 -5.16 28.27 -6.35
N PRO A 472 -5.28 27.58 -5.20
CA PRO A 472 -4.14 27.36 -4.32
C PRO A 472 -3.00 26.68 -5.08
N PRO A 473 -1.74 27.03 -4.81
CA PRO A 473 -0.60 26.46 -5.52
C PRO A 473 -0.55 24.94 -5.30
N LEU A 474 -0.45 24.17 -6.38
CA LEU A 474 -0.29 22.72 -6.35
C LEU A 474 1.19 22.39 -6.18
N THR A 475 1.57 21.88 -5.01
CA THR A 475 2.97 21.51 -4.73
C THR A 475 3.21 20.03 -5.04
N VAL A 476 4.03 19.76 -6.06
CA VAL A 476 4.54 18.43 -6.38
C VAL A 476 5.83 18.19 -5.60
N VAL A 477 5.83 17.23 -4.68
CA VAL A 477 6.98 16.91 -3.84
C VAL A 477 7.68 15.65 -4.38
N ALA A 478 8.97 15.77 -4.71
CA ALA A 478 9.82 14.65 -5.13
C ALA A 478 10.87 14.34 -4.05
N LEU A 479 10.72 13.19 -3.38
CA LEU A 479 11.63 12.70 -2.32
C LEU A 479 12.45 11.53 -2.85
N SER A 480 13.72 11.76 -3.21
CA SER A 480 14.57 10.71 -3.78
C SER A 480 16.06 11.03 -3.66
N ARG A 481 16.91 9.98 -3.70
CA ARG A 481 18.35 10.17 -4.02
C ARG A 481 18.49 10.66 -5.46
N LEU A 482 19.43 11.59 -5.69
CA LEU A 482 19.73 12.14 -7.03
C LEU A 482 20.60 11.17 -7.82
N VAL A 483 19.97 10.16 -8.43
CA VAL A 483 20.66 9.17 -9.26
C VAL A 483 19.88 8.95 -10.56
N TYR A 484 20.60 8.72 -11.66
CA TYR A 484 20.02 8.55 -13.01
C TYR A 484 18.90 7.51 -13.04
N ARG A 485 19.10 6.35 -12.39
CA ARG A 485 18.10 5.28 -12.29
C ARG A 485 16.78 5.66 -11.61
N LYS A 486 16.71 6.83 -10.96
CA LYS A 486 15.48 7.37 -10.34
C LYS A 486 14.74 8.36 -11.25
N GLY A 487 15.20 8.53 -12.51
CA GLY A 487 14.56 9.41 -13.49
C GLY A 487 14.65 10.89 -13.12
N ILE A 488 15.65 11.27 -12.32
CA ILE A 488 15.84 12.64 -11.85
C ILE A 488 16.27 13.57 -13.00
N ASP A 489 16.99 13.04 -13.99
CA ASP A 489 17.32 13.68 -15.25
C ASP A 489 16.06 14.02 -16.05
N LEU A 490 15.11 13.08 -16.15
CA LEU A 490 13.81 13.31 -16.79
C LEU A 490 12.99 14.33 -16.00
N LEU A 491 12.97 14.20 -14.67
CA LEU A 491 12.27 15.14 -13.80
C LEU A 491 12.82 16.58 -13.96
N ALA A 492 14.15 16.73 -14.05
CA ALA A 492 14.81 18.02 -14.27
C ALA A 492 14.46 18.64 -15.63
N LEU A 493 14.23 17.83 -16.67
CA LEU A 493 13.80 18.30 -17.98
C LEU A 493 12.32 18.70 -18.02
N VAL A 494 11.47 18.01 -17.24
CA VAL A 494 10.02 18.22 -17.24
C VAL A 494 9.60 19.40 -16.37
N ILE A 495 10.31 19.68 -15.27
CA ILE A 495 9.94 20.77 -14.34
C ILE A 495 9.77 22.13 -15.04
N PRO A 496 10.73 22.63 -15.87
CA PRO A 496 10.57 23.92 -16.53
C PRO A 496 9.34 23.97 -17.44
N GLU A 497 9.07 22.89 -18.18
CA GLU A 497 7.94 22.79 -19.10
C GLU A 497 6.59 22.81 -18.33
N VAL A 498 6.51 22.10 -17.21
CA VAL A 498 5.31 22.05 -16.37
C VAL A 498 5.06 23.40 -15.70
N CYS A 499 6.10 24.02 -15.14
CA CYS A 499 5.97 25.34 -14.52
C CYS A 499 5.62 26.43 -15.55
N ALA A 500 6.08 26.31 -16.80
CA ALA A 500 5.72 27.23 -17.88
C ALA A 500 4.25 27.07 -18.33
N ARG A 501 3.74 25.84 -18.41
CA ARG A 501 2.35 25.55 -18.80
C ARG A 501 1.34 25.76 -17.67
N HIS A 502 1.78 25.63 -16.42
CA HIS A 502 0.93 25.70 -15.24
C HIS A 502 1.55 26.63 -14.18
N PRO A 503 1.23 27.95 -14.21
CA PRO A 503 1.79 28.94 -13.30
C PRO A 503 1.46 28.70 -11.81
N ASN A 504 0.44 27.87 -11.55
CA ASN A 504 -0.03 27.50 -10.22
C ASN A 504 0.63 26.22 -9.68
N VAL A 505 1.58 25.60 -10.39
CA VAL A 505 2.27 24.37 -9.95
C VAL A 505 3.66 24.73 -9.43
N GLN A 506 4.02 24.17 -8.28
CA GLN A 506 5.33 24.33 -7.66
C GLN A 506 5.95 22.96 -7.43
N PHE A 507 7.28 22.87 -7.54
CA PHE A 507 8.02 21.65 -7.25
C PHE A 507 8.87 21.82 -6.00
N VAL A 508 8.82 20.84 -5.10
CA VAL A 508 9.73 20.72 -3.95
C VAL A 508 10.52 19.44 -4.12
N ILE A 509 11.82 19.56 -4.41
CA ILE A 509 12.72 18.41 -4.51
C ILE A 509 13.46 18.28 -3.19
N VAL A 510 13.22 17.18 -2.50
CA VAL A 510 13.97 16.80 -1.30
C VAL A 510 14.90 15.67 -1.67
N ALA A 511 16.20 15.98 -1.63
CA ALA A 511 17.25 15.07 -2.04
C ALA A 511 18.34 14.96 -0.98
N GLN A 512 18.88 13.77 -0.83
CA GLN A 512 20.13 13.57 -0.11
C GLN A 512 21.28 13.87 -1.07
N SER A 513 22.13 14.84 -0.71
CA SER A 513 23.37 15.13 -1.45
C SER A 513 24.23 13.88 -1.50
N GLY A 514 24.47 13.37 -2.72
CA GLY A 514 25.47 12.33 -2.93
C GLY A 514 26.83 12.96 -2.72
N GLY A 515 27.45 12.72 -1.58
CA GLY A 515 28.88 12.96 -1.42
C GLY A 515 29.62 12.13 -2.48
N THR A 516 30.31 12.82 -3.37
CA THR A 516 31.35 12.26 -4.24
C THR A 516 32.41 11.56 -3.42
#